data_AF-A0A6G0XC76-F1
#
_entry.id   AF-A0A6G0XC76-F1
#
_cell.length_a   1.000
_cell.length_b   1.000
_cell.length_c   1.000
_cell.angle_alpha   90.00
_cell.angle_beta   90.00
_cell.angle_gamma   90.00
#
_symmetry.space_group_name_H-M   'P 1'
#
loop_
_entity.id
_entity.type
_entity.pdbx_description
1 polymer ?
#
loop_
_entity_poly.entity_id
_entity_poly.type
_entity_poly.pdbx_seq_one_letter_code
_entity_poly.pdbx_strand_id
1 'polypeptide(L)'
;MAATAATCVFNQCNNEAITASGKCAFHKHRVKCGIAECSNQAVMDNKCVRHGGKRLCRVNGCEQHARSGHFCAKHGGVSYKRFCTHEGCTKQAHVNKKCIAHGGRRYCSHADCTRHARVNGLCQQHQAASLALLNDDAVTIKIDMSILDSIMGSLPDSTALELEPFALRGLLNTAPVML
;
A
#
# COMPACT_ATOMS: atom_id res chain seq x y z
N MET A 1 5.49 -13.87 -38.13
CA MET A 1 5.52 -13.10 -36.87
C MET A 1 4.08 -12.77 -36.52
N ALA A 2 3.53 -13.39 -35.47
CA ALA A 2 2.16 -13.13 -35.06
C ALA A 2 2.06 -11.72 -34.47
N ALA A 3 1.15 -10.90 -34.98
CA ALA A 3 0.86 -9.59 -34.42
C ALA A 3 0.40 -9.78 -32.96
N THR A 4 1.11 -9.20 -32.01
CA THR A 4 0.69 -9.22 -30.61
C THR A 4 -0.59 -8.38 -30.49
N ALA A 5 -1.70 -9.03 -30.14
CA ALA A 5 -2.96 -8.34 -29.92
C ALA A 5 -2.80 -7.32 -28.79
N ALA A 6 -3.26 -6.09 -29.01
CA ALA A 6 -3.20 -5.04 -27.99
C ALA A 6 -4.00 -5.47 -26.74
N THR A 7 -3.47 -5.20 -25.55
CA THR A 7 -4.14 -5.52 -24.29
C THR A 7 -5.10 -4.41 -23.88
N CYS A 8 -6.10 -4.77 -23.06
CA CYS A 8 -7.10 -3.84 -22.60
C CYS A 8 -6.50 -2.69 -21.75
N VAL A 9 -6.91 -1.45 -22.03
CA VAL A 9 -6.46 -0.21 -21.34
C VAL A 9 -6.79 -0.10 -19.85
N PHE A 10 -7.50 -1.07 -19.28
CA PHE A 10 -7.90 -1.04 -17.87
C PHE A 10 -6.82 -1.70 -17.00
N ASN A 11 -6.65 -1.18 -15.79
CA ASN A 11 -5.57 -1.55 -14.87
C ASN A 11 -5.45 -3.08 -14.70
N GLN A 12 -4.29 -3.63 -15.08
CA GLN A 12 -3.95 -5.06 -14.99
C GLN A 12 -4.97 -5.99 -15.69
N CYS A 13 -5.63 -5.52 -16.73
CA CYS A 13 -6.52 -6.37 -17.54
C CYS A 13 -5.72 -7.05 -18.66
N ASN A 14 -5.58 -8.37 -18.56
CA ASN A 14 -4.85 -9.17 -19.54
C ASN A 14 -5.73 -9.62 -20.73
N ASN A 15 -6.98 -9.17 -20.79
CA ASN A 15 -7.87 -9.51 -21.90
C ASN A 15 -7.48 -8.71 -23.15
N GLU A 16 -7.60 -9.35 -24.31
CA GLU A 16 -7.38 -8.72 -25.61
C GLU A 16 -8.35 -7.55 -25.83
N ALA A 17 -7.82 -6.45 -26.34
CA ALA A 17 -8.60 -5.30 -26.77
C ALA A 17 -9.28 -5.63 -28.09
N ILE A 18 -10.62 -5.55 -28.09
CA ILE A 18 -11.44 -5.84 -29.27
C ILE A 18 -12.05 -4.57 -29.87
N THR A 19 -12.06 -3.47 -29.12
CA THR A 19 -12.61 -2.19 -29.58
C THR A 19 -11.47 -1.26 -30.03
N ALA A 20 -11.77 -0.36 -30.97
CA ALA A 20 -10.85 0.72 -31.38
C ALA A 20 -10.39 1.60 -30.20
N SER A 21 -11.18 1.66 -29.11
CA SER A 21 -10.84 2.37 -27.88
C SER A 21 -9.91 1.59 -26.93
N GLY A 22 -9.35 0.46 -27.38
CA GLY A 22 -8.42 -0.35 -26.60
C GLY A 22 -9.08 -1.14 -25.46
N LYS A 23 -10.37 -1.47 -25.56
CA LYS A 23 -11.13 -2.16 -24.48
C LYS A 23 -11.46 -3.60 -24.87
N CYS A 24 -11.45 -4.50 -23.88
CA CYS A 24 -11.91 -5.87 -24.05
C CYS A 24 -13.45 -5.97 -23.98
N ALA A 25 -13.99 -7.15 -24.30
CA ALA A 25 -15.43 -7.43 -24.26
C ALA A 25 -16.08 -7.12 -22.89
N PHE A 26 -15.36 -7.38 -21.79
CA PHE A 26 -15.84 -7.10 -20.43
C PHE A 26 -15.84 -5.60 -20.10
N HIS A 27 -14.91 -4.83 -20.69
CA HIS A 27 -14.74 -3.41 -20.42
C HIS A 27 -15.37 -2.49 -21.46
N LYS A 28 -16.01 -3.02 -22.50
CA LYS A 28 -16.56 -2.23 -23.62
C LYS A 28 -17.49 -1.08 -23.21
N HIS A 29 -18.30 -1.27 -22.16
CA HIS A 29 -19.23 -0.25 -21.64
C HIS A 29 -18.72 0.48 -20.39
N ARG A 30 -17.44 0.30 -20.04
CA ARG A 30 -16.85 0.90 -18.83
C ARG A 30 -16.05 2.13 -19.21
N VAL A 31 -16.12 3.14 -18.34
CA VAL A 31 -15.42 4.41 -18.51
C VAL A 31 -14.14 4.38 -17.68
N LYS A 32 -13.03 4.80 -18.29
CA LYS A 32 -11.73 4.95 -17.62
C LYS A 32 -11.74 6.23 -16.79
N CYS A 33 -11.01 6.26 -15.69
CA CYS A 33 -10.80 7.48 -14.92
C CYS A 33 -10.24 8.60 -15.83
N GLY A 34 -10.78 9.81 -15.71
CA GLY A 34 -10.38 10.98 -16.50
C GLY A 34 -9.10 11.66 -16.01
N ILE A 35 -8.44 11.13 -14.98
CA ILE A 35 -7.12 11.61 -14.55
C ILE A 35 -6.08 10.98 -15.50
N ALA A 36 -5.15 11.78 -16.02
CA ALA A 36 -4.07 11.33 -16.89
C ALA A 36 -3.32 10.13 -16.27
N GLU A 37 -2.88 9.19 -17.12
CA GLU A 37 -2.17 7.98 -16.69
C GLU A 37 -2.91 7.10 -15.67
N CYS A 38 -4.23 7.23 -15.55
CA CYS A 38 -5.03 6.36 -14.71
C CYS A 38 -5.80 5.32 -15.52
N SER A 39 -5.45 4.05 -15.34
CA SER A 39 -6.15 2.91 -15.98
C SER A 39 -7.31 2.35 -15.14
N ASN A 40 -7.63 2.95 -14.00
CA ASN A 40 -8.73 2.48 -13.15
C ASN A 40 -10.10 2.86 -13.74
N GLN A 41 -11.11 2.07 -13.41
CA GLN A 41 -12.49 2.37 -13.78
C GLN A 41 -13.04 3.58 -13.02
N ALA A 42 -13.69 4.49 -13.75
CA ALA A 42 -14.48 5.56 -13.18
C ALA A 42 -15.74 5.01 -12.50
N VAL A 43 -16.03 5.54 -11.31
CA VAL A 43 -17.18 5.14 -10.50
C VAL A 43 -18.21 6.26 -10.46
N MET A 44 -17.77 7.49 -10.23
CA MET A 44 -18.59 8.71 -10.16
C MET A 44 -17.76 9.88 -10.72
N ASP A 45 -18.44 10.83 -11.36
CA ASP A 45 -17.85 12.09 -11.87
C ASP A 45 -16.57 11.88 -12.69
N ASN A 46 -16.55 10.84 -13.54
CA ASN A 46 -15.41 10.42 -14.34
C ASN A 46 -14.13 10.10 -13.53
N LYS A 47 -14.22 9.89 -12.22
CA LYS A 47 -13.08 9.58 -11.34
C LYS A 47 -13.21 8.18 -10.76
N CYS A 48 -12.07 7.51 -10.53
CA CYS A 48 -12.01 6.25 -9.79
C CYS A 48 -12.02 6.50 -8.28
N VAL A 49 -12.19 5.44 -7.47
CA VAL A 49 -12.22 5.54 -6.00
C VAL A 49 -10.97 6.23 -5.42
N ARG A 50 -9.79 5.99 -6.01
CA ARG A 50 -8.53 6.62 -5.59
C ARG A 50 -8.48 8.11 -5.91
N HIS A 51 -9.15 8.54 -6.97
CA HIS A 51 -9.20 9.93 -7.43
C HIS A 51 -10.50 10.63 -7.00
N GLY A 52 -11.21 10.14 -5.98
CA GLY A 52 -12.39 10.81 -5.43
C GLY A 52 -13.73 10.40 -6.04
N GLY A 53 -13.77 9.37 -6.89
CA GLY A 53 -15.01 8.75 -7.38
C GLY A 53 -15.74 7.96 -6.29
N LYS A 54 -16.27 8.65 -5.28
CA LYS A 54 -17.02 8.09 -4.15
C LYS A 54 -18.29 8.90 -3.96
N ARG A 55 -19.40 8.22 -3.68
CA ARG A 55 -20.67 8.90 -3.37
C ARG A 55 -20.63 9.45 -1.95
N LEU A 56 -21.16 10.64 -1.74
CA LEU A 56 -21.43 11.17 -0.41
C LEU A 56 -22.70 10.57 0.17
N CYS A 57 -22.83 10.68 1.49
CA CYS A 57 -24.05 10.37 2.20
C CYS A 57 -25.17 11.32 1.77
N ARG A 58 -26.38 10.81 1.55
CA ARG A 58 -27.54 11.60 1.11
C ARG A 58 -28.17 12.43 2.23
N VAL A 59 -27.84 12.17 3.50
CA VAL A 59 -28.30 12.97 4.64
C VAL A 59 -27.76 14.40 4.52
N ASN A 60 -28.65 15.39 4.63
CA ASN A 60 -28.31 16.80 4.51
C ASN A 60 -27.24 17.19 5.55
N GLY A 61 -26.22 17.95 5.13
CA GLY A 61 -25.09 18.34 5.97
C GLY A 61 -24.08 17.22 6.29
N CYS A 62 -24.24 16.01 5.74
CA CYS A 62 -23.28 14.92 5.97
C CYS A 62 -22.22 14.84 4.86
N GLU A 63 -20.98 15.17 5.21
CA GLU A 63 -19.83 15.11 4.28
C GLU A 63 -19.16 13.72 4.24
N GLN A 64 -19.73 12.73 4.93
CA GLN A 64 -19.16 11.38 4.97
C GLN A 64 -19.49 10.60 3.69
N HIS A 65 -18.56 9.75 3.26
CA HIS A 65 -18.78 8.89 2.10
C HIS A 65 -19.80 7.78 2.40
N ALA A 66 -20.67 7.51 1.41
CA ALA A 66 -21.58 6.39 1.45
C ALA A 66 -20.81 5.06 1.46
N ARG A 67 -21.23 4.14 2.32
CA ARG A 67 -20.65 2.79 2.44
C ARG A 67 -21.43 1.76 1.63
N SER A 68 -22.75 1.88 1.64
CA SER A 68 -23.68 1.06 0.86
C SER A 68 -24.87 1.91 0.46
N GLY A 69 -25.40 1.69 -0.74
CA GLY A 69 -26.46 2.50 -1.32
C GLY A 69 -26.08 3.98 -1.37
N HIS A 70 -26.79 4.80 -0.59
CA HIS A 70 -26.65 6.26 -0.53
C HIS A 70 -26.23 6.80 0.84
N PHE A 71 -25.90 5.93 1.80
CA PHE A 71 -25.70 6.34 3.19
C PHE A 71 -24.33 5.93 3.73
N CYS A 72 -23.79 6.75 4.64
CA CYS A 72 -22.57 6.41 5.39
C CYS A 72 -22.88 5.47 6.55
N ALA A 73 -21.85 4.93 7.21
CA ALA A 73 -22.02 3.99 8.31
C ALA A 73 -22.90 4.52 9.45
N LYS A 74 -22.85 5.83 9.73
CA LYS A 74 -23.67 6.48 10.76
C LYS A 74 -25.14 6.67 10.37
N HIS A 75 -25.42 6.70 9.07
CA HIS A 75 -26.74 7.04 8.53
C HIS A 75 -27.40 5.88 7.79
N GLY A 76 -27.07 4.63 8.15
CA GLY A 76 -27.70 3.42 7.58
C GLY A 76 -26.92 2.73 6.45
N GLY A 77 -25.71 3.20 6.15
CA GLY A 77 -24.78 2.56 5.23
C GLY A 77 -24.18 1.28 5.81
N VAL A 78 -24.89 0.18 5.69
CA VAL A 78 -24.47 -1.13 6.23
C VAL A 78 -23.58 -1.88 5.26
N SER A 79 -22.45 -2.39 5.78
CA SER A 79 -21.59 -3.36 5.08
C SER A 79 -21.81 -4.72 5.73
N TYR A 80 -22.68 -5.53 5.12
CA TYR A 80 -22.97 -6.86 5.64
C TYR A 80 -21.74 -7.76 5.57
N LYS A 81 -21.31 -8.28 6.73
CA LYS A 81 -20.27 -9.31 6.77
C LYS A 81 -20.82 -10.56 6.08
N ARG A 82 -20.10 -11.05 5.08
CA ARG A 82 -20.38 -12.34 4.47
C ARG A 82 -19.75 -13.42 5.33
N PHE A 83 -20.48 -14.49 5.60
CA PHE A 83 -19.99 -15.64 6.36
C PHE A 83 -19.55 -16.78 5.43
N CYS A 84 -18.71 -17.65 5.96
CA CYS A 84 -18.22 -18.83 5.27
C CYS A 84 -19.39 -19.74 4.86
N THR A 85 -19.34 -20.23 3.63
CA THR A 85 -20.34 -21.15 3.05
C THR A 85 -20.19 -22.60 3.54
N HIS A 86 -19.10 -22.94 4.21
CA HIS A 86 -18.93 -24.23 4.85
C HIS A 86 -19.98 -24.42 5.96
N GLU A 87 -20.61 -25.60 5.99
CA GLU A 87 -21.65 -25.94 6.96
C GLU A 87 -21.16 -25.72 8.39
N GLY A 88 -22.02 -25.11 9.23
CA GLY A 88 -21.72 -24.78 10.62
C GLY A 88 -20.67 -23.69 10.84
N CYS A 89 -20.08 -23.10 9.80
CA CYS A 89 -18.99 -22.13 9.97
C CYS A 89 -19.50 -20.69 10.12
N THR A 90 -19.29 -20.09 11.29
CA THR A 90 -19.63 -18.68 11.59
C THR A 90 -18.50 -17.69 11.32
N LYS A 91 -17.38 -18.15 10.77
CA LYS A 91 -16.23 -17.28 10.46
C LYS A 91 -16.52 -16.42 9.23
N GLN A 92 -15.99 -15.20 9.21
CA GLN A 92 -16.13 -14.29 8.07
C GLN A 92 -15.52 -14.90 6.80
N ALA A 93 -16.25 -14.79 5.69
CA ALA A 93 -15.78 -15.18 4.37
C ALA A 93 -14.87 -14.11 3.76
N HIS A 94 -13.88 -14.59 3.02
CA HIS A 94 -13.01 -13.78 2.18
C HIS A 94 -13.26 -14.15 0.71
N VAL A 95 -12.25 -14.67 0.02
CA VAL A 95 -12.35 -15.11 -1.37
C VAL A 95 -13.18 -16.40 -1.43
N ASN A 96 -13.82 -16.67 -2.56
CA ASN A 96 -14.62 -17.88 -2.80
C ASN A 96 -15.75 -18.13 -1.79
N LYS A 97 -16.21 -17.08 -1.08
CA LYS A 97 -17.24 -17.19 -0.02
C LYS A 97 -16.84 -18.15 1.11
N LYS A 98 -15.55 -18.37 1.35
CA LYS A 98 -15.04 -19.24 2.43
C LYS A 98 -14.15 -18.45 3.40
N CYS A 99 -14.06 -18.89 4.65
CA CYS A 99 -13.14 -18.31 5.62
C CYS A 99 -11.70 -18.76 5.36
N ILE A 100 -10.76 -18.17 6.08
CA ILE A 100 -9.32 -18.48 5.96
C ILE A 100 -9.03 -19.98 6.08
N ALA A 101 -9.64 -20.68 7.05
CA ALA A 101 -9.42 -22.10 7.30
C ALA A 101 -10.05 -23.00 6.22
N HIS A 102 -11.16 -22.57 5.63
CA HIS A 102 -11.90 -23.36 4.64
C HIS A 102 -11.56 -22.97 3.19
N GLY A 103 -10.41 -22.31 2.94
CA GLY A 103 -9.96 -21.99 1.57
C GLY A 103 -10.29 -20.57 1.07
N GLY A 104 -10.49 -19.62 1.98
CA GLY A 104 -10.70 -18.20 1.67
C GLY A 104 -9.41 -17.41 1.37
N ARG A 105 -8.25 -18.08 1.32
CA ARG A 105 -6.95 -17.49 0.95
C ARG A 105 -6.74 -17.54 -0.57
N ARG A 106 -6.02 -16.57 -1.13
CA ARG A 106 -5.52 -16.64 -2.52
C ARG A 106 -4.17 -17.37 -2.56
N TYR A 107 -3.95 -18.17 -3.58
CA TYR A 107 -2.66 -18.79 -3.86
C TYR A 107 -1.78 -17.88 -4.71
N CYS A 108 -0.48 -18.15 -4.68
CA CYS A 108 0.51 -17.43 -5.47
C CYS A 108 0.26 -17.67 -6.96
N SER A 109 0.27 -16.61 -7.77
CA SER A 109 0.07 -16.68 -9.22
C SER A 109 1.26 -17.27 -9.99
N HIS A 110 2.38 -17.54 -9.32
CA HIS A 110 3.55 -18.18 -9.93
C HIS A 110 3.23 -19.65 -10.20
N ALA A 111 3.66 -20.15 -11.37
CA ALA A 111 3.42 -21.52 -11.79
C ALA A 111 3.81 -22.52 -10.69
N ASP A 112 2.94 -23.50 -10.45
CA ASP A 112 3.12 -24.59 -9.49
C ASP A 112 3.39 -24.17 -8.04
N CYS A 113 3.12 -22.91 -7.67
CA CYS A 113 3.32 -22.44 -6.31
C CYS A 113 2.08 -22.65 -5.43
N THR A 114 2.20 -23.51 -4.44
CA THR A 114 1.13 -23.81 -3.46
C THR A 114 1.08 -22.83 -2.29
N ARG A 115 2.01 -21.86 -2.22
CA ARG A 115 2.05 -20.85 -1.15
C ARG A 115 0.95 -19.81 -1.33
N HIS A 116 0.58 -19.17 -0.22
CA HIS A 116 -0.43 -18.11 -0.26
C HIS A 116 0.14 -16.78 -0.75
N ALA A 117 -0.64 -16.10 -1.59
CA ALA A 117 -0.35 -14.75 -2.02
C ALA A 117 -0.49 -13.77 -0.84
N ARG A 118 0.42 -12.79 -0.76
CA ARG A 118 0.36 -11.69 0.20
C ARG A 118 0.07 -10.36 -0.50
N VAL A 119 0.92 -9.99 -1.46
CA VAL A 119 0.85 -8.73 -2.21
C VAL A 119 0.84 -9.04 -3.70
N ASN A 120 -0.01 -8.36 -4.47
CA ASN A 120 -0.11 -8.48 -5.94
C ASN A 120 -0.24 -9.91 -6.48
N GLY A 121 -0.90 -10.80 -5.73
CA GLY A 121 -1.06 -12.19 -6.15
C GLY A 121 0.18 -13.07 -5.94
N LEU A 122 1.26 -12.56 -5.33
CA LEU A 122 2.50 -13.31 -5.12
C LEU A 122 2.77 -13.60 -3.64
N CYS A 123 3.38 -14.75 -3.36
CA CYS A 123 3.89 -15.12 -2.04
C CYS A 123 5.20 -14.37 -1.71
N GLN A 124 5.62 -14.34 -0.45
CA GLN A 124 6.83 -13.60 -0.02
C GLN A 124 8.09 -13.99 -0.83
N GLN A 125 8.29 -15.27 -1.13
CA GLN A 125 9.44 -15.71 -1.91
C GLN A 125 9.39 -15.25 -3.37
N HIS A 126 8.20 -15.21 -3.97
CA HIS A 126 8.05 -14.79 -5.37
C HIS A 126 7.87 -13.28 -5.53
N GLN A 127 7.73 -12.51 -4.45
CA GLN A 127 7.74 -11.05 -4.51
C GLN A 127 9.12 -10.52 -4.87
N ALA A 128 10.18 -11.07 -4.28
CA ALA A 128 11.55 -10.69 -4.58
C ALA A 128 11.93 -10.95 -6.05
N ALA A 129 11.49 -12.10 -6.59
CA ALA A 129 11.73 -12.46 -7.99
C ALA A 129 11.07 -11.52 -8.99
N SER A 130 9.89 -10.95 -8.67
CA SER A 130 9.21 -10.00 -9.56
C SER A 130 9.78 -8.59 -9.54
N LEU A 131 10.51 -8.20 -8.49
CA LEU A 131 11.30 -6.96 -8.48
C LEU A 131 12.64 -7.11 -9.22
N ALA A 132 13.19 -8.33 -9.30
CA ALA A 132 14.48 -8.58 -9.95
C ALA A 132 14.44 -8.40 -11.48
N LEU A 133 13.28 -8.46 -12.14
CA LEU A 133 13.13 -8.17 -13.58
C LEU A 133 13.10 -6.67 -13.92
N LEU A 134 13.29 -5.80 -12.93
CA LEU A 134 13.47 -4.35 -13.11
C LEU A 134 14.93 -3.93 -12.82
N ASN A 135 15.83 -4.90 -12.58
CA ASN A 135 17.23 -4.65 -12.20
C ASN A 135 18.23 -4.86 -13.35
N ASP A 136 17.77 -5.08 -14.59
CA ASP A 136 18.70 -5.07 -15.73
C ASP A 136 19.22 -3.65 -16.05
N ASP A 137 18.57 -2.61 -15.50
CA ASP A 137 19.18 -1.29 -15.33
C ASP A 137 19.61 -1.14 -13.87
N ALA A 138 20.67 -1.85 -13.49
CA ALA A 138 21.36 -1.58 -12.24
C ALA A 138 21.77 -0.09 -12.23
N VAL A 139 20.98 0.75 -11.54
CA VAL A 139 21.46 2.06 -11.10
C VAL A 139 22.50 1.78 -10.04
N THR A 140 23.72 1.47 -10.48
CA THR A 140 24.90 1.52 -9.63
C THR A 140 25.09 2.99 -9.30
N ILE A 141 24.52 3.43 -8.17
CA ILE A 141 24.94 4.69 -7.57
C ILE A 141 26.39 4.45 -7.16
N LYS A 142 27.33 4.87 -8.01
CA LYS A 142 28.72 5.04 -7.62
C LYS A 142 28.72 6.21 -6.63
N ILE A 143 28.48 5.90 -5.36
CA ILE A 143 28.77 6.84 -4.29
C ILE A 143 30.30 6.95 -4.28
N ASP A 144 30.80 8.05 -4.82
CA ASP A 144 32.22 8.33 -4.84
C ASP A 144 32.70 8.47 -3.39
N MET A 145 33.65 7.62 -2.98
CA MET A 145 34.10 7.55 -1.59
C MET A 145 34.85 8.83 -1.18
N SER A 146 35.22 9.69 -2.14
CA SER A 146 35.72 11.05 -1.88
C SER A 146 34.67 12.01 -1.30
N ILE A 147 33.37 11.72 -1.50
CA ILE A 147 32.27 12.53 -0.94
C ILE A 147 32.15 12.29 0.58
N LEU A 148 32.59 11.13 1.09
CA LEU A 148 32.53 10.82 2.52
C LEU A 148 33.53 11.65 3.34
N ASP A 149 34.70 11.93 2.78
CA ASP A 149 35.72 12.81 3.40
C ASP A 149 35.26 14.28 3.45
N SER A 150 34.37 14.68 2.54
CA SER A 150 33.76 16.02 2.54
C SER A 150 32.63 16.17 3.56
N ILE A 151 32.01 15.06 3.98
CA ILE A 151 30.90 15.06 4.96
C ILE A 151 31.43 14.96 6.39
N MET A 152 32.56 14.26 6.62
CA MET A 152 33.14 14.09 7.96
C MET A 152 34.34 15.02 8.24
N GLY A 153 34.21 16.29 7.88
CA GLY A 153 35.18 17.31 8.27
C GLY A 153 35.39 17.36 9.78
N SER A 154 36.56 16.87 10.21
CA SER A 154 37.24 17.07 11.50
C SER A 154 36.49 16.70 12.79
N LEU A 155 36.70 15.47 13.25
CA LEU A 155 36.82 15.22 14.70
C LEU A 155 38.23 15.65 15.13
N PRO A 156 38.42 16.61 16.03
CA PRO A 156 39.73 16.85 16.61
C PRO A 156 40.09 15.72 17.59
N ASP A 157 41.31 15.22 17.40
CA ASP A 157 41.95 14.22 18.25
C ASP A 157 42.21 14.80 19.66
N SER A 158 42.06 13.96 20.68
CA SER A 158 42.13 14.36 22.09
C SER A 158 43.57 14.58 22.56
N THR A 159 43.93 15.78 23.03
CA THR A 159 45.01 15.95 24.02
C THR A 159 44.81 17.20 24.91
N ALA A 160 44.67 16.94 26.22
CA ALA A 160 45.06 17.76 27.38
C ALA A 160 44.62 19.23 27.48
N LEU A 161 43.64 19.50 28.34
CA LEU A 161 43.52 20.77 29.07
C LEU A 161 43.69 20.49 30.56
N GLU A 162 44.68 21.15 31.15
CA GLU A 162 45.13 20.95 32.53
C GLU A 162 44.09 21.41 33.56
N LEU A 163 44.01 20.69 34.67
CA LEU A 163 43.17 20.96 35.82
C LEU A 163 43.94 21.85 36.81
N GLU A 164 43.56 23.13 36.92
CA GLU A 164 44.04 23.98 38.01
C GLU A 164 43.24 23.72 39.32
N PRO A 165 43.90 23.62 40.48
CA PRO A 165 43.31 23.09 41.70
C PRO A 165 42.51 24.14 42.50
N PHE A 166 41.18 24.04 42.51
CA PHE A 166 40.35 24.74 43.49
C PHE A 166 40.39 24.02 44.84
N ALA A 167 41.20 24.53 45.76
CA ALA A 167 40.97 24.39 47.18
C ALA A 167 40.54 25.75 47.74
N LEU A 168 39.29 25.86 48.23
CA LEU A 168 39.04 26.33 49.59
C LEU A 168 37.59 26.05 50.02
N ARG A 169 37.49 25.65 51.28
CA ARG A 169 36.34 25.16 52.04
C ARG A 169 35.28 26.23 52.36
N GLY A 170 34.08 25.72 52.63
CA GLY A 170 33.21 26.13 53.74
C GLY A 170 31.88 26.75 53.32
N LEU A 171 30.75 26.53 53.98
CA LEU A 171 30.41 25.77 55.19
C LEU A 171 28.87 25.90 55.35
N LEU A 172 28.22 24.87 55.94
CA LEU A 172 26.91 24.89 56.65
C LEU A 172 25.60 24.54 55.89
N ASN A 173 25.12 23.31 56.16
CA ASN A 173 23.79 22.90 56.66
C ASN A 173 22.61 23.90 56.55
N THR A 174 21.41 23.50 56.12
CA THR A 174 20.46 22.69 56.94
C THR A 174 19.30 22.10 56.10
N ALA A 175 19.07 20.79 56.28
CA ALA A 175 17.82 20.01 56.50
C ALA A 175 16.48 20.25 55.72
N PRO A 176 15.60 19.21 55.63
CA PRO A 176 14.64 19.00 54.54
C PRO A 176 13.17 19.31 54.88
N VAL A 177 12.28 19.36 53.86
CA VAL A 177 10.82 19.29 54.04
C VAL A 177 10.27 18.02 53.38
N MET A 178 9.46 17.33 54.19
CA MET A 178 8.86 16.00 54.07
C MET A 178 7.89 15.81 52.88
N LEU A 179 7.84 14.57 52.39
CA LEU A 179 6.61 13.81 52.11
C LEU A 179 6.75 12.41 52.72
#